data_AF-A0A538JBF4-F1
#
_entry.id   AF-A0A538JBF4-F1
#
_cell.length_a   1.000
_cell.length_b   1.000
_cell.length_c   1.000
_cell.angle_alpha   90.00
_cell.angle_beta   90.00
_cell.angle_gamma   90.00
#
_symmetry.space_group_name_H-M   'P 1'
#
loop_
_entity.id
_entity.type
_entity.pdbx_description
1 polymer ?
#
loop_
_entity_poly.entity_id
_entity_poly.type
_entity_poly.pdbx_seq_one_letter_code
_entity_poly.pdbx_strand_id
1 'polypeptide(L)'
;MRFAVVAHRLSETNTALAAAAGGLVLTPRQALTALEPGDVALARLDVRETLDGIELGIDDVERLAARGVRVLNPPRALLAAHDKLLTARALRLAALPHPRTLLAGIDMPPPRVEFPLVIKPRFGSWGRDVTLCCQRTELIRAIEGFAFRAWFRETGGVLQDLVPPIGHDLRIIVAGGRIVGAARRDAAPGEWRTNVALGGTSSPANPPVEACVLARSAADAVGADLLGVDLLPGNNGSWWILELNGAVDFKHWYGPDVFAARPSEPTNRPTLGSPPPHLGAACGADSRTRGPQPARPSEPTNRPALGSPPPHLGAACGADSRTRGPQPARPSEPTNRPALGSPPPHLDSRRQRARRVGWPSRQCRRPRCGCSSGRPRVSSERPERSTC
;
A
#
# COMPACT_ATOMS: atom_id res chain seq x y z
N MET A 1 2.81 16.91 -29.12
CA MET A 1 2.78 16.19 -27.84
C MET A 1 1.61 16.71 -27.03
N ARG A 2 0.52 15.95 -26.97
CA ARG A 2 -0.66 16.24 -26.15
C ARG A 2 -0.51 15.61 -24.78
N PHE A 3 -1.20 16.20 -23.81
CA PHE A 3 -1.32 15.65 -22.46
C PHE A 3 -2.81 15.42 -22.16
N ALA A 4 -3.14 14.29 -21.56
CA ALA A 4 -4.48 14.03 -21.04
C ALA A 4 -4.42 13.39 -19.66
N VAL A 5 -5.31 13.81 -18.77
CA VAL A 5 -5.63 13.04 -17.55
C VAL A 5 -6.62 11.96 -17.94
N VAL A 6 -6.26 10.69 -17.73
CA VAL A 6 -7.11 9.55 -18.07
C VAL A 6 -7.82 9.06 -16.81
N ALA A 7 -9.10 9.43 -16.67
CA ALA A 7 -9.91 9.16 -15.48
C ALA A 7 -11.40 9.09 -15.83
N HIS A 8 -12.21 8.44 -14.99
CA HIS A 8 -13.68 8.44 -15.14
C HIS A 8 -14.34 9.67 -14.52
N ARG A 9 -13.75 10.22 -13.46
CA ARG A 9 -14.33 11.33 -12.70
C ARG A 9 -13.71 12.67 -13.08
N LEU A 10 -14.55 13.69 -13.19
CA LEU A 10 -14.14 15.09 -13.29
C LEU A 10 -13.95 15.70 -11.89
N SER A 11 -12.94 15.23 -11.15
CA SER A 11 -12.59 15.83 -9.86
C SER A 11 -11.88 17.18 -10.04
N GLU A 12 -11.90 18.02 -9.00
CA GLU A 12 -11.13 19.28 -8.96
C GLU A 12 -9.64 19.05 -9.31
N THR A 13 -9.04 18.01 -8.73
CA THR A 13 -7.65 17.60 -9.00
C THR A 13 -7.44 17.26 -10.48
N ASN A 14 -8.32 16.45 -11.07
CA ASN A 14 -8.20 16.01 -12.46
C ASN A 14 -8.30 17.20 -13.43
N THR A 15 -9.28 18.07 -13.20
CA THR A 15 -9.46 19.28 -14.00
C THR A 15 -8.27 20.24 -13.86
N ALA A 16 -7.77 20.45 -12.63
CA ALA A 16 -6.63 21.33 -12.38
C ALA A 16 -5.33 20.79 -13.03
N LEU A 17 -5.08 19.49 -12.95
CA LEU A 17 -3.94 18.83 -13.60
C LEU A 17 -4.01 18.95 -15.13
N ALA A 18 -5.19 18.70 -15.71
CA ALA A 18 -5.38 18.86 -17.15
C ALA A 18 -5.17 20.32 -17.56
N ALA A 19 -5.77 21.27 -16.86
CA ALA A 19 -5.65 22.70 -17.16
C ALA A 19 -4.20 23.20 -17.05
N ALA A 20 -3.46 22.83 -16.00
CA ALA A 20 -2.07 23.22 -15.81
C ALA A 20 -1.13 22.71 -16.92
N ALA A 21 -1.51 21.62 -17.59
CA ALA A 21 -0.78 21.05 -18.72
C ALA A 21 -1.34 21.47 -20.09
N GLY A 22 -2.39 22.31 -20.15
CA GLY A 22 -3.09 22.62 -21.39
C GLY A 22 -3.74 21.39 -22.05
N GLY A 23 -4.09 20.39 -21.24
CA GLY A 23 -4.62 19.10 -21.66
C GLY A 23 -6.12 18.93 -21.40
N LEU A 24 -6.60 17.71 -21.60
CA LEU A 24 -8.00 17.32 -21.39
C LEU A 24 -8.13 16.24 -20.32
N VAL A 25 -9.31 16.11 -19.72
CA VAL A 25 -9.67 14.90 -18.97
C VAL A 25 -10.45 13.99 -19.92
N LEU A 26 -9.96 12.76 -20.10
CA LEU A 26 -10.54 11.75 -20.98
C LEU A 26 -10.84 10.48 -20.20
N THR A 27 -11.93 9.80 -20.51
CA THR A 27 -12.11 8.41 -20.08
C THR A 27 -11.06 7.51 -20.76
N PRO A 28 -10.75 6.32 -20.21
CA PRO A 28 -9.80 5.38 -20.84
C PRO A 28 -10.12 5.08 -22.30
N ARG A 29 -11.40 4.85 -22.61
CA ARG A 29 -11.85 4.57 -23.97
C ARG A 29 -11.73 5.78 -24.90
N GLN A 30 -12.02 7.00 -24.42
CA GLN A 30 -11.79 8.21 -25.21
C GLN A 30 -10.30 8.46 -25.45
N ALA A 31 -9.45 8.21 -24.45
CA ALA A 31 -8.00 8.36 -24.57
C ALA A 31 -7.43 7.43 -25.66
N LEU A 32 -7.93 6.19 -25.78
CA LEU A 32 -7.54 5.30 -26.87
C LEU A 32 -7.85 5.86 -28.25
N THR A 33 -8.98 6.52 -28.44
CA THR A 33 -9.31 7.13 -29.73
C THR A 33 -8.56 8.43 -29.97
N ALA A 34 -8.27 9.18 -28.90
CA ALA A 34 -7.75 10.53 -29.02
C ALA A 34 -6.22 10.59 -29.07
N LEU A 35 -5.50 9.80 -28.28
CA LEU A 35 -4.06 9.92 -28.09
C LEU A 35 -3.26 9.11 -29.12
N GLU A 36 -2.12 9.66 -29.52
CA GLU A 36 -1.21 9.10 -30.53
C GLU A 36 0.18 8.81 -29.93
N PRO A 37 1.03 7.98 -30.60
CA PRO A 37 2.39 7.73 -30.14
C PRO A 37 3.16 9.03 -29.87
N GLY A 38 3.82 9.11 -28.71
CA GLY A 38 4.54 10.31 -28.26
C GLY A 38 3.69 11.30 -27.44
N ASP A 39 2.37 11.11 -27.33
CA ASP A 39 1.52 11.83 -26.36
C ASP A 39 1.71 11.29 -24.93
N VAL A 40 1.20 12.01 -23.93
CA VAL A 40 1.26 11.64 -22.51
C VAL A 40 -0.14 11.44 -21.93
N ALA A 41 -0.31 10.36 -21.19
CA ALA A 41 -1.52 10.05 -20.45
C ALA A 41 -1.23 9.97 -18.95
N LEU A 42 -1.82 10.86 -18.15
CA LEU A 42 -1.84 10.76 -16.69
C LEU A 42 -3.02 9.88 -16.23
N ALA A 43 -2.84 8.58 -16.15
CA ALA A 43 -3.82 7.61 -15.66
C ALA A 43 -4.11 7.79 -14.16
N ARG A 44 -5.39 7.98 -13.84
CA ARG A 44 -5.91 8.25 -12.49
C ARG A 44 -7.22 7.48 -12.26
N LEU A 45 -7.14 6.16 -12.43
CA LEU A 45 -8.22 5.22 -12.09
C LEU A 45 -8.20 4.95 -10.58
N ASP A 46 -9.28 5.30 -9.88
CA ASP A 46 -9.33 5.21 -8.41
C ASP A 46 -9.90 3.86 -7.93
N VAL A 47 -9.92 3.62 -6.62
CA VAL A 47 -10.63 2.50 -6.00
C VAL A 47 -12.14 2.67 -6.19
N ARG A 48 -12.82 1.58 -6.58
CA ARG A 48 -14.29 1.55 -6.71
C ARG A 48 -14.96 1.72 -5.36
N GLU A 49 -16.14 2.33 -5.32
CA GLU A 49 -16.92 2.48 -4.08
C GLU A 49 -17.33 1.14 -3.45
N THR A 50 -17.33 0.08 -4.25
CA THR A 50 -17.56 -1.32 -3.85
C THR A 50 -16.38 -1.93 -3.09
N LEU A 51 -15.19 -1.32 -3.11
CA LEU A 51 -13.97 -1.71 -2.39
C LEU A 51 -13.36 -3.06 -2.82
N ASP A 52 -13.79 -3.57 -3.97
CA ASP A 52 -13.42 -4.86 -4.58
C ASP A 52 -12.45 -4.70 -5.76
N GLY A 53 -11.86 -3.51 -5.94
CA GLY A 53 -10.89 -3.25 -6.99
C GLY A 53 -10.77 -1.77 -7.36
N ILE A 54 -10.06 -1.52 -8.46
CA ILE A 54 -9.96 -0.20 -9.08
C ILE A 54 -10.99 -0.02 -10.19
N GLU A 55 -11.25 1.23 -10.58
CA GLU A 55 -12.11 1.58 -11.71
C GLU A 55 -11.65 0.87 -12.99
N LEU A 56 -12.62 0.56 -13.86
CA LEU A 56 -12.38 -0.16 -15.11
C LEU A 56 -11.48 0.64 -16.08
N GLY A 57 -10.91 -0.04 -17.07
CA GLY A 57 -10.10 0.60 -18.11
C GLY A 57 -8.59 0.50 -17.90
N ILE A 58 -8.13 -0.33 -16.95
CA ILE A 58 -6.70 -0.62 -16.80
C ILE A 58 -6.10 -1.21 -18.08
N ASP A 59 -6.83 -2.11 -18.76
CA ASP A 59 -6.46 -2.69 -20.05
C ASP A 59 -6.34 -1.63 -21.16
N ASP A 60 -7.21 -0.61 -21.15
CA ASP A 60 -7.16 0.49 -22.09
C ASP A 60 -5.90 1.35 -21.86
N VAL A 61 -5.55 1.58 -20.59
CA VAL A 61 -4.31 2.26 -20.20
C VAL A 61 -3.07 1.44 -20.59
N GLU A 62 -3.11 0.10 -20.46
CA GLU A 62 -2.05 -0.78 -20.96
C GLU A 62 -1.90 -0.69 -22.48
N ARG A 63 -3.00 -0.67 -23.23
CA ARG A 63 -2.99 -0.51 -24.68
C ARG A 63 -2.46 0.84 -25.14
N LEU A 64 -2.74 1.92 -24.39
CA LEU A 64 -2.13 3.23 -24.64
C LEU A 64 -0.60 3.13 -24.55
N ALA A 65 -0.09 2.53 -23.47
CA ALA A 65 1.34 2.34 -23.28
C ALA A 65 1.96 1.50 -24.42
N ALA A 66 1.31 0.40 -24.81
CA ALA A 66 1.75 -0.48 -25.88
C ALA A 66 1.80 0.22 -27.26
N ARG A 67 0.96 1.25 -27.48
CA ARG A 67 0.95 2.07 -28.69
C ARG A 67 1.99 3.20 -28.68
N GLY A 68 2.83 3.30 -27.65
CA GLY A 68 3.85 4.34 -27.55
C GLY A 68 3.35 5.67 -26.97
N VAL A 69 2.18 5.70 -26.32
CA VAL A 69 1.79 6.81 -25.44
C VAL A 69 2.56 6.67 -24.12
N ARG A 70 3.14 7.76 -23.63
CA ARG A 70 3.81 7.75 -22.31
C ARG A 70 2.74 7.79 -21.21
N VAL A 71 2.56 6.68 -20.50
CA VAL A 71 1.57 6.55 -19.43
C VAL A 71 2.20 6.78 -18.06
N LEU A 72 1.61 7.68 -17.27
CA LEU A 72 1.98 8.06 -15.91
C LEU A 72 0.71 7.97 -15.05
N ASN A 73 0.60 7.33 -13.91
CA ASN A 73 1.35 6.18 -13.50
C ASN A 73 1.13 5.02 -14.48
N PRO A 74 2.14 4.17 -14.74
CA PRO A 74 1.92 2.94 -15.49
C PRO A 74 0.92 2.02 -14.75
N PRO A 75 0.17 1.15 -15.46
CA PRO A 75 -0.85 0.27 -14.89
C PRO A 75 -0.41 -0.51 -13.64
N ARG A 76 0.80 -1.09 -13.69
CA ARG A 76 1.39 -1.80 -12.55
C ARG A 76 1.54 -0.93 -11.29
N ALA A 77 1.89 0.35 -11.46
CA ALA A 77 2.10 1.27 -10.35
C ALA A 77 0.76 1.73 -9.76
N LEU A 78 -0.26 1.97 -10.59
CA LEU A 78 -1.63 2.21 -10.13
C LEU A 78 -2.14 1.05 -9.29
N LEU A 79 -2.06 -0.17 -9.82
CA LEU A 79 -2.51 -1.37 -9.11
C LEU A 79 -1.74 -1.56 -7.79
N ALA A 80 -0.41 -1.42 -7.83
CA ALA A 80 0.41 -1.55 -6.63
C ALA A 80 0.07 -0.51 -5.55
N ALA A 81 -0.22 0.74 -5.94
CA ALA A 81 -0.57 1.81 -5.01
C ALA A 81 -1.98 1.63 -4.40
N HIS A 82 -2.95 1.13 -5.17
CA HIS A 82 -4.33 0.99 -4.71
C HIS A 82 -4.64 -0.33 -4.00
N ASP A 83 -3.84 -1.37 -4.24
CA ASP A 83 -3.92 -2.65 -3.54
C ASP A 83 -2.98 -2.66 -2.33
N LYS A 84 -3.56 -2.63 -1.12
CA LYS A 84 -2.80 -2.57 0.13
C LYS A 84 -1.85 -3.76 0.33
N LEU A 85 -2.17 -4.94 -0.23
CA LEU A 85 -1.29 -6.11 -0.14
C LEU A 85 -0.10 -5.98 -1.11
N LEU A 86 -0.34 -5.46 -2.33
CA LEU A 86 0.75 -5.19 -3.28
C LEU A 86 1.65 -4.04 -2.81
N THR A 87 1.06 -2.97 -2.25
CA THR A 87 1.79 -1.90 -1.58
C THR A 87 2.72 -2.48 -0.51
N ALA A 88 2.19 -3.26 0.44
CA ALA A 88 3.00 -3.85 1.50
C ALA A 88 4.12 -4.74 0.95
N ARG A 89 3.85 -5.53 -0.10
CA ARG A 89 4.88 -6.34 -0.76
C ARG A 89 5.98 -5.48 -1.38
N ALA A 90 5.63 -4.42 -2.11
CA ALA A 90 6.60 -3.53 -2.74
C ALA A 90 7.47 -2.81 -1.69
N LEU A 91 6.85 -2.27 -0.64
CA LEU A 91 7.55 -1.61 0.45
C LEU A 91 8.49 -2.56 1.20
N ARG A 92 8.05 -3.80 1.45
CA ARG A 92 8.89 -4.83 2.07
C ARG A 92 10.11 -5.18 1.22
N LEU A 93 9.94 -5.34 -0.09
CA LEU A 93 11.04 -5.65 -1.02
C LEU A 93 12.06 -4.49 -1.09
N ALA A 94 11.59 -3.26 -0.92
CA ALA A 94 12.42 -2.07 -0.84
C ALA A 94 12.96 -1.78 0.57
N ALA A 95 12.72 -2.66 1.56
CA ALA A 95 13.09 -2.47 2.96
C ALA A 95 12.57 -1.16 3.59
N LEU A 96 11.40 -0.69 3.16
CA LEU A 96 10.78 0.53 3.67
C LEU A 96 9.85 0.26 4.86
N PRO A 97 9.84 1.15 5.88
CA PRO A 97 9.03 0.99 7.08
C PRO A 97 7.54 1.08 6.76
N HIS A 98 6.84 -0.02 6.95
CA HIS A 98 5.40 -0.14 6.83
C HIS A 98 4.92 -1.18 7.85
N PRO A 99 3.71 -1.04 8.41
CA PRO A 99 3.17 -2.04 9.33
C PRO A 99 3.02 -3.39 8.65
N ARG A 100 3.34 -4.46 9.38
CA ARG A 100 3.23 -5.83 8.86
C ARG A 100 1.80 -6.05 8.38
N THR A 101 1.67 -6.54 7.16
CA THR A 101 0.39 -6.69 6.48
C THR A 101 0.24 -8.14 6.00
N LEU A 102 -0.91 -8.75 6.30
CA LEU A 102 -1.26 -10.14 5.97
C LEU A 102 -2.63 -10.18 5.28
N LEU A 103 -2.84 -11.15 4.40
CA LEU A 103 -4.15 -11.40 3.80
C LEU A 103 -5.03 -12.21 4.75
N ALA A 104 -6.30 -11.81 4.86
CA ALA A 104 -7.39 -12.57 5.46
C ALA A 104 -8.49 -12.81 4.43
N GLY A 105 -9.03 -14.01 4.41
CA GLY A 105 -10.13 -14.41 3.52
C GLY A 105 -11.00 -15.47 4.18
N ILE A 106 -12.19 -15.70 3.62
CA ILE A 106 -13.19 -16.62 4.17
C ILE A 106 -12.64 -18.05 4.29
N ASP A 107 -11.93 -18.52 3.27
CA ASP A 107 -11.41 -19.88 3.19
C ASP A 107 -9.93 -20.00 3.62
N MET A 108 -9.42 -18.99 4.34
CA MET A 108 -8.03 -18.97 4.82
C MET A 108 -7.97 -19.29 6.31
N PRO A 109 -7.00 -20.11 6.76
CA PRO A 109 -6.76 -20.29 8.18
C PRO A 109 -6.38 -18.93 8.80
N PRO A 110 -6.82 -18.64 10.04
CA PRO A 110 -6.49 -17.38 10.68
C PRO A 110 -4.97 -17.27 10.85
N PRO A 111 -4.32 -16.25 10.28
CA PRO A 111 -2.88 -16.13 10.37
C PRO A 111 -2.43 -15.92 11.81
N ARG A 112 -1.17 -16.23 12.10
CA ARG A 112 -0.54 -15.84 13.36
C ARG A 112 -0.33 -14.32 13.35
N VAL A 113 -1.06 -13.65 14.23
CA VAL A 113 -1.10 -12.19 14.37
C VAL A 113 -0.84 -11.79 15.81
N GLU A 114 -0.30 -10.60 15.98
CA GLU A 114 -0.17 -9.91 17.25
C GLU A 114 -1.24 -8.82 17.33
N PHE A 115 -1.62 -8.43 18.54
CA PHE A 115 -2.62 -7.40 18.78
C PHE A 115 -1.99 -6.21 19.53
N PRO A 116 -2.47 -4.98 19.30
CA PRO A 116 -3.61 -4.61 18.47
C PRO A 116 -3.30 -4.57 16.96
N LEU A 117 -4.33 -4.83 16.14
CA LEU A 117 -4.25 -4.76 14.68
C LEU A 117 -5.51 -4.14 14.09
N VAL A 118 -5.46 -3.77 12.81
CA VAL A 118 -6.63 -3.36 12.03
C VAL A 118 -6.93 -4.38 10.94
N ILE A 119 -8.21 -4.68 10.74
CA ILE A 119 -8.70 -5.35 9.54
C ILE A 119 -9.38 -4.32 8.63
N LYS A 120 -9.02 -4.32 7.36
CA LYS A 120 -9.55 -3.38 6.36
C LYS A 120 -9.66 -4.00 4.96
N PRO A 121 -10.44 -3.42 4.04
CA PRO A 121 -10.46 -3.84 2.65
C PRO A 121 -9.09 -3.84 2.00
N ARG A 122 -8.86 -4.79 1.09
CA ARG A 122 -7.64 -4.85 0.28
C ARG A 122 -7.53 -3.64 -0.65
N PHE A 123 -8.64 -3.27 -1.29
CA PHE A 123 -8.82 -2.02 -1.99
C PHE A 123 -9.70 -1.12 -1.11
N GLY A 124 -9.14 -0.04 -0.60
CA GLY A 124 -9.85 0.77 0.39
C GLY A 124 -9.52 2.24 0.26
N SER A 125 -10.53 3.08 0.48
CA SER A 125 -10.40 4.53 0.59
C SER A 125 -11.39 5.05 1.66
N TRP A 126 -11.21 6.32 2.05
CA TRP A 126 -12.11 7.05 2.97
C TRP A 126 -12.29 6.47 4.38
N GLY A 127 -11.48 5.49 4.80
CA GLY A 127 -11.59 4.88 6.12
C GLY A 127 -12.80 3.94 6.29
N ARG A 128 -13.46 3.55 5.19
CA ARG A 128 -14.61 2.63 5.19
C ARG A 128 -14.18 1.21 5.54
N ASP A 129 -15.02 0.52 6.31
CA ASP A 129 -14.83 -0.88 6.74
C ASP A 129 -13.47 -1.16 7.41
N VAL A 130 -12.89 -0.15 8.07
CA VAL A 130 -11.68 -0.30 8.89
C VAL A 130 -12.09 -0.58 10.34
N THR A 131 -11.73 -1.76 10.84
CA THR A 131 -12.04 -2.18 12.21
C THR A 131 -10.76 -2.40 13.00
N LEU A 132 -10.63 -1.70 14.13
CA LEU A 132 -9.59 -1.96 15.13
C LEU A 132 -9.96 -3.20 15.95
N CYS A 133 -9.01 -4.11 16.10
CA CYS A 133 -9.14 -5.32 16.91
C CYS A 133 -8.01 -5.33 17.94
N CYS A 134 -8.38 -5.29 19.23
CA CYS A 134 -7.47 -5.36 20.36
C CYS A 134 -7.21 -6.82 20.81
N GLN A 135 -8.03 -7.76 20.34
CA GLN A 135 -7.96 -9.17 20.72
C GLN A 135 -8.56 -10.09 19.65
N ARG A 136 -8.24 -11.39 19.74
CA ARG A 136 -8.64 -12.42 18.78
C ARG A 136 -10.15 -12.51 18.57
N THR A 137 -10.94 -12.38 19.63
CA THR A 137 -12.41 -12.47 19.55
C THR A 137 -13.01 -11.33 18.72
N GLU A 138 -12.44 -10.13 18.79
CA GLU A 138 -12.87 -8.99 17.97
C GLU A 138 -12.53 -9.18 16.51
N LEU A 139 -11.34 -9.72 16.21
CA LEU A 139 -10.95 -10.06 14.85
C LEU A 139 -11.88 -11.10 14.22
N ILE A 140 -12.20 -12.18 14.95
CA ILE A 140 -13.13 -13.21 14.48
C ILE A 140 -14.49 -12.60 14.14
N ARG A 141 -15.05 -11.78 15.04
CA ARG A 141 -16.33 -11.08 14.81
C ARG A 141 -16.28 -10.14 13.61
N ALA A 142 -15.16 -9.43 13.41
CA ALA A 142 -14.99 -8.54 12.27
C ALA A 142 -14.96 -9.34 10.95
N ILE A 143 -14.25 -10.46 10.90
CA ILE A 143 -14.21 -11.36 9.74
C ILE A 143 -15.61 -11.93 9.45
N GLU A 144 -16.31 -12.44 10.46
CA GLU A 144 -17.69 -12.93 10.33
C GLU A 144 -18.65 -11.85 9.81
N GLY A 145 -18.51 -10.61 10.32
CA GLY A 145 -19.28 -9.46 9.87
C GLY A 145 -18.98 -9.06 8.41
N PHE A 146 -17.72 -9.24 7.97
CA PHE A 146 -17.31 -8.96 6.60
C PHE A 146 -17.58 -10.10 5.62
N ALA A 147 -17.83 -11.32 6.08
CA ALA A 147 -18.04 -12.49 5.22
C ALA A 147 -19.16 -12.30 4.18
N PHE A 148 -20.15 -11.44 4.46
CA PHE A 148 -21.25 -11.13 3.55
C PHE A 148 -20.98 -9.91 2.64
N ARG A 149 -19.88 -9.19 2.82
CA ARG A 149 -19.49 -8.06 1.97
C ARG A 149 -18.91 -8.59 0.65
N ALA A 150 -19.37 -8.06 -0.48
CA ALA A 150 -18.88 -8.44 -1.80
C ALA A 150 -17.36 -8.33 -1.90
N TRP A 151 -16.77 -7.19 -1.49
CA TRP A 151 -15.32 -6.99 -1.53
C TRP A 151 -14.51 -8.01 -0.76
N PHE A 152 -15.00 -8.46 0.40
CA PHE A 152 -14.28 -9.42 1.23
C PHE A 152 -14.34 -10.82 0.61
N ARG A 153 -15.47 -11.17 -0.02
CA ARG A 153 -15.62 -12.43 -0.78
C ARG A 153 -14.76 -12.45 -2.04
N GLU A 154 -14.65 -11.32 -2.74
CA GLU A 154 -13.93 -11.23 -4.01
C GLU A 154 -12.42 -11.10 -3.83
N THR A 155 -11.98 -10.30 -2.85
CA THR A 155 -10.56 -9.89 -2.75
C THR A 155 -9.93 -10.17 -1.39
N GLY A 156 -10.72 -10.58 -0.40
CA GLY A 156 -10.31 -10.67 1.00
C GLY A 156 -10.15 -9.30 1.66
N GLY A 157 -9.68 -9.32 2.91
CA GLY A 157 -9.23 -8.15 3.65
C GLY A 157 -7.75 -8.24 4.00
N VAL A 158 -7.17 -7.13 4.43
CA VAL A 158 -5.82 -7.12 4.98
C VAL A 158 -5.88 -6.94 6.49
N LEU A 159 -5.10 -7.74 7.21
CA LEU A 159 -4.76 -7.56 8.62
C LEU A 159 -3.45 -6.79 8.68
N GLN A 160 -3.42 -5.70 9.41
CA GLN A 160 -2.25 -4.84 9.49
C GLN A 160 -1.98 -4.46 10.94
N ASP A 161 -0.72 -4.57 11.37
CA ASP A 161 -0.32 -4.14 12.71
C ASP A 161 -0.74 -2.68 12.96
N LEU A 162 -1.26 -2.39 14.14
CA LEU A 162 -1.64 -1.03 14.49
C LEU A 162 -0.38 -0.20 14.77
N VAL A 163 -0.10 0.78 13.91
CA VAL A 163 0.79 1.88 14.29
C VAL A 163 0.01 2.79 15.25
N PRO A 164 0.51 3.06 16.48
CA PRO A 164 -0.24 3.82 17.48
C PRO A 164 -0.72 5.17 16.94
N PRO A 165 -2.04 5.44 16.94
CA PRO A 165 -2.58 6.69 16.41
C PRO A 165 -2.20 7.86 17.33
N ILE A 166 -1.70 8.93 16.74
CA ILE A 166 -1.33 10.17 17.44
C ILE A 166 -2.30 11.34 17.17
N GLY A 167 -3.48 11.01 16.63
CA GLY A 167 -4.54 11.96 16.28
C GLY A 167 -4.32 12.72 14.97
N HIS A 168 -3.18 12.54 14.28
CA HIS A 168 -2.94 13.13 12.97
C HIS A 168 -1.97 12.30 12.14
N ASP A 169 -1.96 12.55 10.83
CA ASP A 169 -0.97 12.02 9.90
C ASP A 169 -0.48 13.10 8.93
N LEU A 170 0.49 12.73 8.10
CA LEU A 170 1.06 13.57 7.07
C LEU A 170 0.85 12.92 5.70
N ARG A 171 0.10 13.59 4.82
CA ARG A 171 0.01 13.25 3.41
C ARG A 171 1.06 14.02 2.63
N ILE A 172 1.91 13.33 1.89
CA ILE A 172 2.89 13.91 0.97
C ILE A 172 2.49 13.57 -0.47
N ILE A 173 2.56 14.56 -1.36
CA ILE A 173 2.35 14.39 -2.80
C ILE A 173 3.72 14.34 -3.48
N VAL A 174 4.00 13.23 -4.15
CA VAL A 174 5.20 13.03 -4.96
C VAL A 174 4.82 13.11 -6.42
N ALA A 175 5.48 13.96 -7.20
CA ALA A 175 5.34 14.01 -8.65
C ALA A 175 6.71 14.03 -9.34
N GLY A 176 6.95 13.12 -10.28
CA GLY A 176 8.22 13.00 -11.00
C GLY A 176 9.44 12.85 -10.09
N GLY A 177 9.31 12.17 -8.95
CA GLY A 177 10.37 12.03 -7.95
C GLY A 177 10.61 13.27 -7.06
N ARG A 178 9.79 14.32 -7.18
CA ARG A 178 9.86 15.54 -6.36
C ARG A 178 8.70 15.60 -5.37
N ILE A 179 8.94 16.20 -4.21
CA ILE A 179 7.86 16.56 -3.28
C ILE A 179 7.21 17.84 -3.79
N VAL A 180 5.91 17.81 -4.07
CA VAL A 180 5.19 18.93 -4.69
C VAL A 180 4.11 19.52 -3.80
N GLY A 181 3.76 18.82 -2.72
CA GLY A 181 2.87 19.34 -1.71
C GLY A 181 2.74 18.40 -0.53
N ALA A 182 2.22 18.93 0.57
CA ALA A 182 1.92 18.14 1.76
C ALA A 182 0.76 18.73 2.54
N ALA A 183 0.08 17.88 3.29
CA ALA A 183 -0.97 18.28 4.21
C ALA A 183 -0.92 17.45 5.48
N ARG A 184 -1.15 18.12 6.61
CA ARG A 184 -1.43 17.48 7.88
C ARG A 184 -2.93 17.20 7.93
N ARG A 185 -3.30 16.00 8.35
CA ARG A 185 -4.71 15.63 8.55
C ARG A 185 -4.94 15.26 9.99
N ASP A 186 -5.86 15.96 10.65
CA ASP A 186 -6.22 15.73 12.03
C ASP A 186 -7.51 14.91 12.11
N ALA A 187 -7.54 13.90 12.97
CA ALA A 187 -8.74 13.13 13.24
C ALA A 187 -9.79 13.97 13.98
N ALA A 188 -11.07 13.63 13.80
CA ALA A 188 -12.14 14.25 14.56
C ALA A 188 -12.07 13.83 16.05
N PRO A 189 -12.61 14.64 16.98
CA PRO A 189 -12.68 14.24 18.39
C PRO A 189 -13.36 12.87 18.59
N GLY A 190 -12.66 11.95 19.24
CA GLY A 190 -13.15 10.58 19.49
C GLY A 190 -12.97 9.61 18.32
N GLU A 191 -12.38 10.06 17.21
CA GLU A 191 -11.98 9.22 16.08
C GLU A 191 -10.45 9.10 16.05
N TRP A 192 -9.93 7.92 15.69
CA TRP A 192 -8.49 7.68 15.58
C TRP A 192 -7.99 7.76 14.13
N ARG A 193 -8.91 7.63 13.16
CA ARG A 193 -8.66 7.79 11.73
C ARG A 193 -8.71 9.26 11.33
N THR A 194 -7.74 9.67 10.52
CA THR A 194 -7.53 11.04 10.05
C THR A 194 -8.28 11.36 8.75
N ASN A 195 -9.08 10.42 8.25
CA ASN A 195 -9.80 10.59 6.99
C ASN A 195 -10.77 11.78 7.09
N VAL A 196 -10.68 12.71 6.14
CA VAL A 196 -11.60 13.85 6.01
C VAL A 196 -13.06 13.38 5.86
N ALA A 197 -13.28 12.25 5.19
CA ALA A 197 -14.60 11.63 5.06
C ALA A 197 -15.23 11.18 6.40
N LEU A 198 -14.42 11.05 7.46
CA LEU A 198 -14.87 10.73 8.82
C LEU A 198 -14.94 11.97 9.72
N GLY A 199 -14.94 13.18 9.12
CA GLY A 199 -14.96 14.45 9.85
C GLY A 199 -13.59 14.97 10.24
N GLY A 200 -12.51 14.33 9.78
CA GLY A 200 -11.16 14.86 9.94
C GLY A 200 -10.97 16.19 9.21
N THR A 201 -9.99 16.98 9.64
CA THR A 201 -9.63 18.25 8.99
C THR A 201 -8.30 18.12 8.28
N SER A 202 -8.05 18.98 7.30
CA SER A 202 -6.80 19.00 6.54
C SER A 202 -6.25 20.42 6.50
N SER A 203 -4.96 20.58 6.76
CA SER A 203 -4.26 21.86 6.80
C SER A 203 -2.91 21.77 6.08
N PRO A 204 -2.36 22.89 5.58
CA PRO A 204 -1.02 22.91 4.98
C PRO A 204 0.03 22.36 5.95
N ALA A 205 1.03 21.66 5.43
CA ALA A 205 2.14 21.16 6.23
C ALA A 205 3.49 21.40 5.54
N ASN A 206 4.51 21.70 6.34
CA ASN A 206 5.90 21.64 5.89
C ASN A 206 6.48 20.27 6.33
N PRO A 207 6.61 19.29 5.42
CA PRO A 207 7.05 17.96 5.78
C PRO A 207 8.55 17.95 6.14
N PRO A 208 8.98 17.23 7.18
CA PRO A 208 10.40 17.11 7.50
C PRO A 208 11.14 16.32 6.41
N VAL A 209 12.47 16.48 6.37
CA VAL A 209 13.32 15.91 5.32
C VAL A 209 13.23 14.39 5.28
N GLU A 210 13.17 13.75 6.43
CA GLU A 210 13.10 12.29 6.58
C GLU A 210 11.78 11.75 5.98
N ALA A 211 10.67 12.45 6.22
CA ALA A 211 9.37 12.10 5.63
C ALA A 211 9.37 12.31 4.10
N CYS A 212 10.00 13.38 3.62
CA CYS A 212 10.17 13.64 2.19
C CYS A 212 11.00 12.54 1.51
N VAL A 213 12.10 12.12 2.13
CA VAL A 213 12.95 11.02 1.62
C VAL A 213 12.13 9.73 1.56
N LEU A 214 11.44 9.38 2.64
CA LEU A 214 10.62 8.17 2.72
C LEU A 214 9.51 8.15 1.66
N ALA A 215 8.81 9.27 1.46
CA ALA A 215 7.76 9.38 0.45
C ALA A 215 8.29 9.19 -0.98
N ARG A 216 9.45 9.77 -1.32
CA ARG A 216 10.09 9.53 -2.62
C ARG A 216 10.48 8.08 -2.81
N SER A 217 11.10 7.47 -1.80
CA SER A 217 11.46 6.04 -1.83
C SER A 217 10.22 5.15 -1.99
N ALA A 218 9.09 5.50 -1.37
CA ALA A 218 7.83 4.78 -1.57
C ALA A 218 7.33 4.88 -3.02
N ALA A 219 7.40 6.07 -3.62
CA ALA A 219 7.05 6.27 -5.03
C ALA A 219 7.96 5.49 -5.98
N ASP A 220 9.27 5.44 -5.69
CA ASP A 220 10.23 4.62 -6.45
C ASP A 220 9.92 3.12 -6.31
N ALA A 221 9.61 2.65 -5.10
CA ALA A 221 9.34 1.24 -4.81
C ALA A 221 8.14 0.68 -5.60
N VAL A 222 7.11 1.50 -5.85
CA VAL A 222 5.95 1.11 -6.68
C VAL A 222 6.07 1.57 -8.13
N GLY A 223 7.11 2.34 -8.47
CA GLY A 223 7.32 2.91 -9.80
C GLY A 223 6.25 3.93 -10.21
N ALA A 224 5.74 4.72 -9.27
CA ALA A 224 4.73 5.76 -9.52
C ALA A 224 5.36 7.12 -9.84
N ASP A 225 4.77 7.80 -10.82
CA ASP A 225 5.10 9.15 -11.25
C ASP A 225 4.33 10.22 -10.48
N LEU A 226 3.07 9.96 -10.10
CA LEU A 226 2.26 10.83 -9.24
C LEU A 226 1.65 9.98 -8.12
N LEU A 227 1.99 10.26 -6.87
CA LEU A 227 1.60 9.43 -5.74
C LEU A 227 1.26 10.26 -4.50
N GLY A 228 0.16 9.90 -3.84
CA GLY A 228 -0.11 10.31 -2.46
C GLY A 228 0.48 9.29 -1.50
N VAL A 229 1.27 9.75 -0.54
CA VAL A 229 1.87 8.90 0.50
C VAL A 229 1.36 9.35 1.86
N ASP A 230 0.67 8.45 2.55
CA ASP A 230 0.16 8.69 3.91
C ASP A 230 1.17 8.17 4.93
N LEU A 231 1.72 9.08 5.73
CA LEU A 231 2.78 8.81 6.70
C LEU A 231 2.32 9.07 8.13
N LEU A 232 2.70 8.19 9.05
CA LEU A 232 2.52 8.39 10.49
C LEU A 232 3.88 8.52 11.17
N PRO A 233 4.08 9.53 12.05
CA PRO A 233 5.24 9.58 12.92
C PRO A 233 5.32 8.34 13.82
N GLY A 234 6.51 7.75 13.89
CA GLY A 234 6.87 6.71 14.85
C GLY A 234 7.69 7.29 16.00
N ASN A 235 8.34 6.40 16.76
CA ASN A 235 9.21 6.79 17.87
C ASN A 235 10.55 7.33 17.35
N ASN A 236 11.19 8.22 18.13
CA ASN A 236 12.56 8.69 17.88
C ASN A 236 12.78 9.26 16.47
N GLY A 237 11.79 9.95 15.91
CA GLY A 237 11.88 10.57 14.57
C GLY A 237 11.69 9.61 13.39
N SER A 238 11.36 8.34 13.63
CA SER A 238 11.00 7.38 12.58
C SER A 238 9.63 7.70 11.97
N TRP A 239 9.36 7.13 10.80
CA TRP A 239 8.11 7.29 10.07
C TRP A 239 7.63 5.95 9.52
N TRP A 240 6.31 5.77 9.48
CA TRP A 240 5.65 4.61 8.91
C TRP A 240 4.87 5.01 7.66
N ILE A 241 5.03 4.25 6.58
CA ILE A 241 4.15 4.36 5.42
C ILE A 241 2.88 3.59 5.72
N LEU A 242 1.75 4.29 5.80
CA LEU A 242 0.45 3.68 6.06
C LEU A 242 -0.21 3.19 4.77
N GLU A 243 -0.31 4.09 3.78
CA GLU A 243 -1.03 3.86 2.52
C GLU A 243 -0.42 4.66 1.38
N LEU A 244 -0.58 4.13 0.17
CA LEU A 244 -0.23 4.80 -1.08
C LEU A 244 -1.52 5.06 -1.87
N ASN A 245 -1.52 6.08 -2.73
CA ASN A 245 -2.66 6.39 -3.58
C ASN A 245 -2.21 6.91 -4.96
N GLY A 246 -2.43 6.11 -6.00
CA GLY A 246 -2.04 6.40 -7.38
C GLY A 246 -2.98 7.37 -8.11
N ALA A 247 -4.18 7.61 -7.58
CA ALA A 247 -5.18 8.56 -8.07
C ALA A 247 -5.48 9.64 -7.01
N VAL A 248 -4.45 10.07 -6.26
CA VAL A 248 -4.60 10.94 -5.09
C VAL A 248 -5.27 12.26 -5.42
N ASP A 249 -6.32 12.63 -4.67
CA ASP A 249 -6.86 13.99 -4.68
C ASP A 249 -6.09 14.89 -3.69
N PHE A 250 -5.84 16.12 -4.12
CA PHE A 250 -5.13 17.15 -3.35
C PHE A 250 -5.63 18.55 -3.72
N LYS A 251 -5.33 19.53 -2.86
CA LYS A 251 -5.82 20.92 -3.00
C LYS A 251 -4.68 21.86 -3.37
N HIS A 252 -5.00 22.99 -3.99
CA HIS A 252 -4.02 24.01 -4.40
C HIS A 252 -3.12 24.48 -3.25
N TRP A 253 -3.63 24.51 -2.01
CA TRP A 253 -2.86 24.96 -0.85
C TRP A 253 -1.86 23.93 -0.31
N TYR A 254 -1.82 22.70 -0.86
CA TYR A 254 -0.83 21.69 -0.48
C TYR A 254 0.60 22.14 -0.83
N GLY A 255 0.75 23.00 -1.85
CA GLY A 255 2.02 23.55 -2.29
C GLY A 255 1.82 24.54 -3.45
N PRO A 256 2.72 25.53 -3.62
CA PRO A 256 2.52 26.66 -4.53
C PRO A 256 2.28 26.25 -6.00
N ASP A 257 2.86 25.12 -6.44
CA ASP A 257 2.78 24.63 -7.83
C ASP A 257 2.35 23.16 -7.90
N VAL A 258 1.55 22.70 -6.94
CA VAL A 258 1.22 21.26 -6.76
C VAL A 258 0.61 20.61 -8.02
N PHE A 259 -0.06 21.39 -8.87
CA PHE A 259 -0.63 20.93 -10.16
C PHE A 259 0.27 21.18 -11.37
N ALA A 260 1.19 22.15 -11.29
CA ALA A 260 2.06 22.52 -12.40
C ALA A 260 3.36 21.72 -12.43
N ALA A 261 3.67 20.99 -11.35
CA ALA A 261 4.82 20.10 -11.28
C ALA A 261 4.69 18.98 -12.32
N ARG A 262 5.35 19.19 -13.46
CA ARG A 262 5.45 18.19 -14.53
C ARG A 262 6.40 17.09 -14.06
N PRO A 263 6.08 15.80 -14.31
CA PRO A 263 7.08 14.75 -14.31
C PRO A 263 8.10 15.07 -15.42
N SER A 264 9.09 15.91 -15.10
CA SER A 264 9.81 16.68 -16.12
C SER A 264 10.82 15.85 -16.91
N GLU A 265 11.17 14.64 -16.47
CA GLU A 265 12.14 13.81 -17.15
C GLU A 265 11.77 12.32 -17.04
N PRO A 266 12.27 11.44 -17.92
CA PRO A 266 12.25 10.02 -17.66
C PRO A 266 13.02 9.82 -16.36
N THR A 267 12.35 9.46 -15.27
CA THR A 267 13.07 8.82 -14.17
C THR A 267 13.65 7.56 -14.79
N ASN A 268 14.98 7.51 -14.94
CA ASN A 268 15.73 6.37 -15.49
C ASN A 268 15.69 5.22 -14.47
N ARG A 269 14.47 4.81 -14.09
CA ARG A 269 14.15 3.86 -13.05
C ARG A 269 14.36 2.47 -13.63
N PRO A 270 15.16 1.61 -12.98
CA PRO A 270 15.26 0.22 -13.35
C PRO A 270 13.85 -0.40 -13.37
N THR A 271 13.55 -1.15 -14.42
CA THR A 271 12.38 -2.02 -14.42
C THR A 271 12.57 -3.06 -13.31
N LEU A 272 11.58 -3.20 -12.42
CA LEU A 272 11.60 -4.22 -11.38
C LEU A 272 11.75 -5.61 -12.06
N GLY A 273 12.95 -6.20 -11.96
CA GLY A 273 13.39 -7.33 -12.77
C GLY A 273 14.91 -7.36 -13.00
N SER A 274 15.60 -6.23 -12.84
CA SER A 274 17.07 -6.20 -12.76
C SER A 274 17.56 -6.51 -11.34
N PRO A 275 18.66 -7.26 -11.17
CA PRO A 275 19.24 -7.50 -9.85
C PRO A 275 19.68 -6.16 -9.23
N PRO A 276 19.63 -6.01 -7.89
CA PRO A 276 20.03 -4.77 -7.24
C PRO A 276 21.51 -4.48 -7.54
N PRO A 277 21.91 -3.23 -7.79
CA PRO A 277 23.31 -2.89 -7.85
C PRO A 277 23.93 -3.16 -6.47
N HIS A 278 25.07 -3.84 -6.48
CA HIS A 278 25.84 -4.12 -5.27
C HIS A 278 26.11 -2.81 -4.50
N LEU A 279 25.79 -2.77 -3.21
CA LEU A 279 26.14 -1.67 -2.32
C LEU A 279 27.66 -1.50 -2.32
N GLY A 280 28.14 -0.42 -2.93
CA GLY A 280 29.58 -0.11 -2.94
C GLY A 280 30.02 0.83 -4.07
N ALA A 281 29.33 1.95 -4.30
CA ALA A 281 29.91 3.07 -5.03
C ALA A 281 29.21 4.36 -4.60
N ALA A 282 29.96 5.22 -3.89
CA ALA A 282 29.54 6.56 -3.56
C ALA A 282 29.38 7.40 -4.83
N CYS A 283 28.29 8.18 -4.90
CA CYS A 283 28.10 9.20 -5.92
C CYS A 283 29.12 10.33 -5.69
N GLY A 284 30.02 10.53 -6.65
CA GLY A 284 30.94 11.67 -6.66
C GLY A 284 32.38 11.30 -7.00
N ALA A 285 32.65 11.01 -8.28
CA ALA A 285 33.99 11.12 -8.84
C ALA A 285 33.87 11.53 -10.31
N ASP A 286 34.16 12.80 -10.59
CA ASP A 286 34.36 13.33 -11.93
C ASP A 286 35.52 12.58 -12.61
N SER A 287 35.21 11.78 -13.63
CA SER A 287 36.23 11.26 -14.55
C SER A 287 36.35 12.22 -15.73
N ARG A 288 37.43 13.02 -15.67
CA ARG A 288 37.89 13.89 -16.74
C ARG A 288 38.01 13.11 -18.06
N THR A 289 37.57 13.78 -19.11
CA THR A 289 37.68 13.42 -20.52
C THR A 289 39.10 12.97 -20.90
N ARG A 290 39.21 11.78 -21.51
CA ARG A 290 40.31 11.43 -22.41
C ARG A 290 39.72 10.92 -23.72
N GLY A 291 40.18 11.53 -24.82
CA GLY A 291 39.69 11.32 -26.19
C GLY A 291 40.03 9.94 -26.79
N PRO A 292 39.56 9.68 -28.02
CA PRO A 292 39.53 8.35 -28.61
C PRO A 292 40.81 8.03 -29.38
N GLN A 293 41.30 6.78 -29.28
CA GLN A 293 42.26 6.19 -30.23
C GLN A 293 42.41 4.66 -30.00
N PRO A 294 42.91 3.87 -30.96
CA PRO A 294 42.11 3.25 -32.02
C PRO A 294 42.12 1.71 -31.98
N ALA A 295 41.23 1.09 -32.76
CA ALA A 295 41.11 -0.36 -32.95
C ALA A 295 42.26 -0.97 -33.78
N ARG A 296 42.74 -2.16 -33.40
CA ARG A 296 43.42 -3.21 -34.22
C ARG A 296 43.44 -4.55 -33.45
N PRO A 297 43.75 -5.71 -34.07
CA PRO A 297 42.91 -6.47 -34.99
C PRO A 297 42.68 -7.92 -34.50
N SER A 298 41.71 -8.59 -35.14
CA SER A 298 41.37 -10.01 -35.01
C SER A 298 42.43 -10.96 -35.60
N GLU A 299 42.66 -12.11 -34.98
CA GLU A 299 43.18 -13.33 -35.62
C GLU A 299 42.85 -14.60 -34.79
N PRO A 300 42.93 -15.83 -35.35
CA PRO A 300 41.81 -16.77 -35.32
C PRO A 300 42.14 -18.10 -34.61
N THR A 301 41.12 -18.97 -34.51
CA THR A 301 41.14 -20.43 -34.81
C THR A 301 40.47 -21.36 -33.78
N ASN A 302 39.74 -22.31 -34.37
CA ASN A 302 39.41 -23.66 -33.91
C ASN A 302 38.46 -23.90 -32.73
N ARG A 303 37.18 -24.09 -33.09
CA ARG A 303 36.28 -25.07 -32.44
C ARG A 303 36.71 -26.50 -32.78
N PRO A 304 36.47 -27.43 -31.84
CA PRO A 304 35.71 -28.63 -32.19
C PRO A 304 34.48 -28.81 -31.27
N ALA A 305 33.53 -29.63 -31.73
CA ALA A 305 32.22 -29.84 -31.14
C ALA A 305 32.12 -31.13 -30.31
N LEU A 306 31.12 -31.14 -29.40
CA LEU A 306 30.35 -32.25 -28.80
C LEU A 306 30.98 -33.19 -27.74
N GLY A 307 30.29 -33.29 -26.59
CA GLY A 307 30.07 -34.57 -25.89
C GLY A 307 30.50 -34.72 -24.42
N SER A 308 29.62 -34.34 -23.47
CA SER A 308 29.39 -34.85 -22.09
C SER A 308 30.53 -35.00 -21.03
N PRO A 309 30.22 -34.85 -19.70
CA PRO A 309 31.19 -34.56 -18.62
C PRO A 309 31.65 -35.82 -17.86
N PRO A 310 32.79 -35.82 -17.11
CA PRO A 310 32.84 -35.44 -15.66
C PRO A 310 34.29 -35.06 -15.19
N PRO A 311 34.74 -35.16 -13.91
CA PRO A 311 34.08 -35.20 -12.58
C PRO A 311 34.58 -34.11 -11.59
N HIS A 312 33.92 -34.09 -10.42
CA HIS A 312 34.29 -33.34 -9.22
C HIS A 312 35.67 -33.74 -8.65
N LEU A 313 36.46 -32.72 -8.30
CA LEU A 313 37.69 -32.83 -7.50
C LEU A 313 37.36 -32.66 -6.01
N GLY A 314 37.80 -33.64 -5.21
CA GLY A 314 37.89 -33.56 -3.76
C GLY A 314 39.34 -33.53 -3.27
N ALA A 315 39.47 -33.26 -1.96
CA ALA A 315 40.59 -33.44 -1.01
C ALA A 315 40.96 -32.09 -0.34
N ALA A 316 40.84 -31.80 0.96
CA ALA A 316 40.80 -32.50 2.27
C ALA A 316 42.02 -32.07 3.12
N CYS A 317 41.79 -31.75 4.42
CA CYS A 317 42.71 -31.98 5.55
C CYS A 317 41.99 -31.67 6.88
N GLY A 318 42.01 -32.61 7.84
CA GLY A 318 41.97 -32.29 9.29
C GLY A 318 40.97 -33.03 10.19
N ALA A 319 41.43 -34.14 10.77
CA ALA A 319 41.16 -34.67 12.12
C ALA A 319 39.82 -35.38 12.49
N ASP A 320 39.99 -36.69 12.65
CA ASP A 320 39.60 -37.57 13.76
C ASP A 320 38.20 -38.20 13.88
N SER A 321 38.31 -39.53 13.93
CA SER A 321 37.32 -40.58 13.90
C SER A 321 37.03 -41.09 15.32
N ARG A 322 35.76 -41.38 15.60
CA ARG A 322 35.36 -42.55 16.40
C ARG A 322 34.06 -43.13 15.86
N THR A 323 34.18 -44.30 15.26
CA THR A 323 33.11 -45.22 14.86
C THR A 323 32.59 -46.00 16.07
N ARG A 324 31.26 -46.19 16.16
CA ARG A 324 30.64 -47.45 16.62
C ARG A 324 29.35 -47.69 15.83
N GLY A 325 29.24 -48.91 15.30
CA GLY A 325 28.17 -49.42 14.45
C GLY A 325 26.88 -49.82 15.19
N PRO A 326 25.95 -50.54 14.52
CA PRO A 326 24.51 -50.27 14.63
C PRO A 326 23.65 -51.35 15.34
N GLN A 327 22.36 -51.01 15.47
CA GLN A 327 21.13 -51.82 15.65
C GLN A 327 20.58 -52.04 17.08
N PRO A 328 19.26 -52.34 17.27
CA PRO A 328 18.21 -52.68 16.30
C PRO A 328 16.84 -51.94 16.43
N ALA A 329 15.99 -52.19 15.43
CA ALA A 329 14.61 -51.73 15.26
C ALA A 329 13.57 -52.43 16.17
N ARG A 330 12.44 -51.75 16.44
CA ARG A 330 11.17 -52.27 17.01
C ARG A 330 10.00 -51.29 16.68
N PRO A 331 8.71 -51.70 16.71
CA PRO A 331 7.93 -52.02 15.50
C PRO A 331 6.78 -51.04 15.22
N SER A 332 6.23 -51.17 14.01
CA SER A 332 5.06 -50.49 13.45
C SER A 332 3.74 -50.76 14.18
N GLU A 333 2.96 -49.69 14.46
CA GLU A 333 1.56 -49.76 14.88
C GLU A 333 0.59 -49.86 13.68
N PRO A 334 -0.57 -50.55 13.84
CA PRO A 334 -1.45 -50.86 12.72
C PRO A 334 -2.47 -49.74 12.44
N THR A 335 -2.54 -49.34 11.17
CA THR A 335 -3.60 -48.50 10.62
C THR A 335 -4.91 -49.27 10.53
N ASN A 336 -5.94 -48.82 11.25
CA ASN A 336 -7.29 -49.36 11.15
C ASN A 336 -8.17 -48.41 10.30
N ARG A 337 -8.33 -48.73 9.01
CA ARG A 337 -9.27 -48.10 8.07
C ARG A 337 -10.36 -49.12 7.71
N PRO A 338 -11.65 -48.83 7.91
CA PRO A 338 -12.72 -49.52 7.21
C PRO A 338 -13.11 -48.79 5.91
N ALA A 339 -13.49 -49.58 4.93
CA ALA A 339 -13.85 -49.22 3.57
C ALA A 339 -15.21 -48.53 3.43
N LEU A 340 -15.38 -47.85 2.28
CA LEU A 340 -16.60 -47.26 1.74
C LEU A 340 -17.68 -48.34 1.46
N GLY A 341 -18.94 -48.03 1.78
CA GLY A 341 -20.09 -48.71 1.18
C GLY A 341 -21.38 -48.69 2.01
N SER A 342 -22.28 -47.74 1.71
CA SER A 342 -23.77 -47.78 1.77
C SER A 342 -24.39 -46.48 2.33
N PRO A 343 -25.55 -46.03 1.80
CA PRO A 343 -26.00 -44.64 1.91
C PRO A 343 -26.89 -44.38 3.14
N PRO A 344 -26.98 -43.13 3.65
CA PRO A 344 -27.98 -42.77 4.65
C PRO A 344 -29.31 -42.35 4.01
N PRO A 345 -30.43 -42.46 4.75
CA PRO A 345 -31.79 -42.35 4.22
C PRO A 345 -32.29 -40.90 4.09
N HIS A 346 -33.25 -40.73 3.18
CA HIS A 346 -34.12 -39.56 3.08
C HIS A 346 -34.85 -39.27 4.39
N LEU A 347 -34.79 -38.04 4.87
CA LEU A 347 -35.76 -37.52 5.84
C LEU A 347 -36.24 -36.11 5.45
N ASP A 348 -37.53 -35.99 5.66
CA ASP A 348 -38.52 -35.07 5.12
C ASP A 348 -38.41 -33.65 5.69
N SER A 349 -38.72 -32.66 4.87
CA SER A 349 -38.61 -31.23 5.19
C SER A 349 -39.98 -30.65 5.48
N ARG A 350 -40.44 -30.70 6.74
CA ARG A 350 -41.61 -29.93 7.19
C ARG A 350 -41.48 -29.39 8.61
N ARG A 351 -41.57 -28.06 8.69
CA ARG A 351 -42.06 -27.20 9.79
C ARG A 351 -41.17 -27.03 11.04
N GLN A 352 -40.81 -25.78 11.33
CA GLN A 352 -41.15 -25.01 12.56
C GLN A 352 -40.45 -23.64 12.52
N ARG A 353 -41.13 -22.55 12.14
CA ARG A 353 -41.72 -21.51 13.02
C ARG A 353 -40.91 -21.15 14.28
N ALA A 354 -40.28 -19.98 14.17
CA ALA A 354 -40.23 -18.87 15.13
C ALA A 354 -40.37 -19.17 16.63
N ARG A 355 -39.29 -18.91 17.37
CA ARG A 355 -39.36 -18.39 18.75
C ARG A 355 -38.31 -17.29 18.96
N ARG A 356 -38.81 -16.06 19.06
CA ARG A 356 -38.14 -14.94 19.75
C ARG A 356 -38.16 -15.25 21.24
N VAL A 357 -37.02 -15.19 21.92
CA VAL A 357 -36.95 -14.96 23.37
C VAL A 357 -35.76 -14.04 23.65
N GLY A 358 -36.04 -12.92 24.32
CA GLY A 358 -35.13 -11.81 24.51
C GLY A 358 -33.97 -12.08 25.49
N TRP A 359 -32.91 -11.32 25.32
CA TRP A 359 -31.78 -11.26 26.25
C TRP A 359 -31.85 -9.97 27.08
N PRO A 360 -31.61 -10.02 28.40
CA PRO A 360 -31.63 -8.85 29.25
C PRO A 360 -30.37 -8.00 29.07
N SER A 361 -30.58 -6.68 29.04
CA SER A 361 -29.57 -5.64 29.04
C SER A 361 -28.72 -5.69 30.31
N ARG A 362 -27.41 -5.90 30.16
CA ARG A 362 -26.43 -5.61 31.21
C ARG A 362 -25.61 -4.39 30.83
N GLN A 363 -25.80 -3.33 31.61
CA GLN A 363 -25.02 -2.10 31.60
C GLN A 363 -23.54 -2.40 31.87
N CYS A 364 -22.67 -2.13 30.89
CA CYS A 364 -21.23 -2.05 31.12
C CYS A 364 -20.91 -0.72 31.81
N ARG A 365 -20.50 -0.81 33.08
CA ARG A 365 -19.88 0.30 33.82
C ARG A 365 -18.51 0.63 33.18
N ARG A 366 -18.34 1.88 32.76
CA ARG A 366 -17.04 2.46 32.37
C ARG A 366 -16.21 2.74 33.64
N PRO A 367 -14.88 2.51 33.65
CA PRO A 367 -14.02 2.99 34.72
C PRO A 367 -13.79 4.51 34.55
N ARG A 368 -13.96 5.25 35.65
CA ARG A 368 -13.65 6.69 35.75
C ARG A 368 -12.14 6.86 35.91
N CYS A 369 -11.50 7.56 34.98
CA CYS A 369 -10.18 8.13 35.20
C CYS A 369 -10.35 9.46 35.94
N GLY A 370 -9.69 9.59 37.09
CA GLY A 370 -9.68 10.80 37.89
C GLY A 370 -8.72 11.84 37.30
N CYS A 371 -9.25 13.02 36.98
CA CYS A 371 -8.47 14.24 36.81
C CYS A 371 -9.01 15.27 37.81
N SER A 372 -8.18 15.59 38.80
CA SER A 372 -8.30 16.76 39.68
C SER A 372 -8.15 18.04 38.86
N SER A 373 -9.17 18.89 38.85
CA SER A 373 -9.06 20.27 38.37
C SER A 373 -9.44 21.22 39.50
N GLY A 374 -8.44 21.96 39.98
CA GLY A 374 -8.62 23.13 40.83
C GLY A 374 -9.30 24.25 40.06
N ARG A 375 -10.26 24.90 40.68
CA ARG A 375 -10.90 26.13 40.18
C ARG A 375 -10.01 27.34 40.48
N PRO A 376 -9.85 28.30 39.55
CA PRO A 376 -9.58 29.68 39.93
C PRO A 376 -10.89 30.45 40.13
N ARG A 377 -10.91 31.31 41.14
CA ARG A 377 -11.97 32.29 41.41
C ARG A 377 -11.95 33.37 40.33
N VAL A 378 -13.12 33.72 39.81
CA VAL A 378 -13.33 34.90 38.96
C VAL A 378 -13.83 36.03 39.88
N SER A 379 -13.02 37.09 40.00
CA SER A 379 -13.41 38.37 40.60
C SER A 379 -14.12 39.23 39.56
N SER A 380 -15.29 39.72 39.93
CA SER A 380 -16.13 40.65 39.17
C SER A 380 -15.68 42.09 39.39
N GLU A 381 -15.29 42.79 38.33
CA GLU A 381 -15.24 44.25 38.30
C GLU A 381 -16.06 44.76 37.11
N ARG A 382 -17.08 45.57 37.42
CA ARG A 382 -17.78 46.45 36.48
C ARG A 382 -17.02 47.78 36.39
N PRO A 383 -17.10 48.50 35.26
CA PRO A 383 -17.04 49.95 35.30
C PRO A 383 -18.37 50.54 34.81
N GLU A 384 -19.00 51.33 35.69
CA GLU A 384 -20.00 52.33 35.34
C GLU A 384 -19.31 53.65 34.98
N ARG A 385 -20.01 54.42 34.15
CA ARG A 385 -19.55 55.61 33.43
C ARG A 385 -19.52 56.87 34.30
N SER A 386 -18.57 57.74 33.92
CA SER A 386 -18.64 59.22 33.82
C SER A 386 -19.11 60.05 35.02
N THR A 387 -18.27 61.01 35.43
CA THR A 387 -18.62 62.46 35.44
C THR A 387 -17.38 63.33 35.73
N CYS A 388 -17.32 64.44 34.98
CA CYS A 388 -16.50 65.68 35.10
C CYS A 388 -14.98 65.59 35.10
#